data_AF-A0A1J5SWM1-F1
#
_entry.id   AF-A0A1J5SWM1-F1
#
_cell.length_a   1.000
_cell.length_b   1.000
_cell.length_c   1.000
_cell.angle_alpha   90.00
_cell.angle_beta   90.00
_cell.angle_gamma   90.00
#
_symmetry.space_group_name_H-M   'P 1'
#
loop_
_entity.id
_entity.type
_entity.pdbx_description
1 polymer ?
#
loop_
_entity_poly.entity_id
_entity_poly.type
_entity_poly.pdbx_seq_one_letter_code
_entity_poly.pdbx_strand_id
1 'polypeptide(L)'
;MNDKNSALQIATAAAFMMEGLHDAGYNDCIAAWDKGCIEMVQSIVSYAPLVSRLLDALEKQDFPGVFDYEVSSPFGKWFGDYILEHGDEPPKQDACSWLSKEVESFFTQKEMTAPEVAEIHAAIHEVVATELATASTSGMKP
;
A
#
# COMPACT_ATOMS: atom_id res chain seq x y z
N MET A 1 -8.03 12.16 16.10
CA MET A 1 -6.74 11.87 15.44
C MET A 1 -5.82 13.05 15.64
N ASN A 2 -4.54 12.82 15.90
CA ASN A 2 -3.55 13.88 15.96
C ASN A 2 -2.93 13.97 14.56
N ASP A 3 -3.43 14.89 13.72
CA ASP A 3 -3.19 14.97 12.27
C ASP A 3 -1.71 15.00 11.83
N LYS A 4 -0.79 15.23 12.78
CA LYS A 4 0.65 15.22 12.53
C LYS A 4 1.25 13.82 12.41
N ASN A 5 0.67 12.81 13.07
CA ASN A 5 1.20 11.44 13.02
C ASN A 5 0.87 10.76 11.69
N SER A 6 -0.35 10.96 11.18
CA SER A 6 -0.79 10.38 9.90
C SER A 6 -0.01 10.93 8.70
N ALA A 7 0.29 12.24 8.68
CA ALA A 7 1.10 12.82 7.61
C ALA A 7 2.52 12.22 7.55
N LEU A 8 3.14 11.97 8.71
CA LEU A 8 4.45 11.34 8.77
C LEU A 8 4.39 9.87 8.35
N GLN A 9 3.40 9.11 8.81
CA GLN A 9 3.19 7.72 8.40
C GLN A 9 3.00 7.61 6.88
N ILE A 10 2.19 8.49 6.28
CA ILE A 10 1.99 8.53 4.83
C ILE A 10 3.31 8.83 4.10
N ALA A 11 4.07 9.84 4.57
CA ALA A 11 5.33 10.20 3.95
C ALA A 11 6.37 9.06 4.03
N THR A 12 6.44 8.36 5.17
CA THR A 12 7.33 7.20 5.35
C THR A 12 6.93 6.07 4.42
N ALA A 13 5.64 5.68 4.39
CA ALA A 13 5.18 4.62 3.51
C ALA A 13 5.47 4.94 2.04
N ALA A 14 5.20 6.17 1.59
CA ALA A 14 5.50 6.62 0.24
C ALA A 14 7.01 6.52 -0.10
N ALA A 15 7.89 6.90 0.83
CA ALA A 15 9.34 6.81 0.62
C ALA A 15 9.81 5.36 0.45
N PHE A 16 9.27 4.43 1.24
CA PHE A 16 9.63 3.01 1.16
C PHE A 16 9.01 2.33 -0.08
N MET A 17 7.80 2.71 -0.49
CA MET A 17 7.25 2.26 -1.78
C MET A 17 8.16 2.68 -2.95
N MET A 18 8.71 3.90 -2.90
CA MET A 18 9.67 4.36 -3.89
C MET A 18 10.99 3.57 -3.82
N GLU A 19 11.49 3.26 -2.62
CA GLU A 19 12.65 2.38 -2.45
C GLU A 19 12.43 1.03 -3.14
N GLY A 20 11.29 0.37 -2.89
CA GLY A 20 10.96 -0.89 -3.55
C GLY A 20 10.84 -0.78 -5.07
N LEU A 21 10.25 0.30 -5.58
CA LEU A 21 10.17 0.56 -7.02
C LEU A 21 11.58 0.75 -7.63
N HIS A 22 12.50 1.35 -6.88
CA HIS A 22 13.91 1.44 -7.27
C HIS A 22 14.56 0.06 -7.37
N ASP A 23 14.28 -0.85 -6.44
CA ASP A 23 14.77 -2.24 -6.46
C ASP A 23 14.19 -3.06 -7.62
N ALA A 24 12.98 -2.75 -8.08
CA ALA A 24 12.40 -3.36 -9.28
C ALA A 24 13.09 -2.90 -10.58
N GLY A 25 13.82 -1.79 -10.56
CA GLY A 25 14.45 -1.19 -11.74
C GLY A 25 13.70 0.04 -12.24
N TYR A 26 13.78 1.14 -11.48
CA TYR A 26 13.04 2.39 -11.74
C TYR A 26 13.10 2.90 -13.18
N ASN A 27 14.29 2.89 -13.81
CA ASN A 27 14.45 3.39 -15.18
C ASN A 27 13.74 2.49 -16.20
N ASP A 28 13.76 1.18 -15.98
CA ASP A 28 13.09 0.20 -16.84
C ASP A 28 11.56 0.30 -16.64
N CYS A 29 11.12 0.53 -15.39
CA CYS A 29 9.71 0.79 -15.08
C CYS A 29 9.22 2.06 -15.80
N ILE A 30 9.97 3.16 -15.78
CA ILE A 30 9.61 4.39 -16.53
C ILE A 30 9.49 4.10 -18.03
N ALA A 31 10.45 3.33 -18.58
CA ALA A 31 10.45 3.01 -20.01
C ALA A 31 9.26 2.13 -20.41
N ALA A 32 8.86 1.20 -19.54
CA ALA A 32 7.69 0.34 -19.75
C ALA A 32 6.35 1.10 -19.55
N TRP A 33 6.31 2.04 -18.60
CA TRP A 33 5.12 2.83 -18.23
C TRP A 33 4.67 3.80 -19.32
N ASP A 34 5.60 4.50 -19.99
CA ASP A 34 5.37 5.43 -21.11
C ASP A 34 4.31 6.55 -20.90
N LYS A 35 3.93 6.87 -19.66
CA LYS A 35 2.99 7.99 -19.34
C LYS A 35 3.61 9.11 -18.52
N GLY A 36 4.95 9.10 -18.36
CA GLY A 36 5.69 10.10 -17.59
C GLY A 36 6.06 9.65 -16.16
N CYS A 37 7.19 10.15 -15.67
CA CYS A 37 7.75 9.73 -14.39
C CYS A 37 6.94 10.25 -13.19
N ILE A 38 6.35 11.45 -13.30
CA ILE A 38 5.54 12.04 -12.22
C ILE A 38 4.26 11.23 -12.05
N GLU A 39 3.64 10.81 -13.15
CA GLU A 39 2.42 10.02 -13.18
C GLU A 39 2.65 8.64 -12.57
N MET A 40 3.79 8.00 -12.86
CA MET A 40 4.18 6.72 -12.24
C MET A 40 4.39 6.89 -10.73
N VAL A 41 5.13 7.92 -10.32
CA VAL A 41 5.34 8.23 -8.89
C VAL A 41 4.01 8.52 -8.19
N GLN A 42 3.13 9.30 -8.80
CA GLN A 42 1.81 9.61 -8.24
C GLN A 42 0.94 8.35 -8.09
N SER A 43 0.95 7.47 -9.09
CA SER A 43 0.21 6.21 -9.07
C SER A 43 0.63 5.34 -7.88
N ILE A 44 1.92 5.09 -7.70
CA ILE A 44 2.39 4.24 -6.59
C ILE A 44 2.21 4.90 -5.21
N VAL A 45 2.53 6.18 -5.04
CA VAL A 45 2.42 6.85 -3.72
C VAL A 45 0.97 7.14 -3.33
N SER A 46 0.01 7.03 -4.26
CA SER A 46 -1.42 7.16 -3.96
C SER A 46 -1.93 6.09 -3.00
N TYR A 47 -1.20 4.98 -2.82
CA TYR A 47 -1.52 3.91 -1.87
C TYR A 47 -0.99 4.16 -0.46
N ALA A 48 -0.09 5.13 -0.23
CA ALA A 48 0.43 5.43 1.10
C ALA A 48 -0.67 5.84 2.13
N PRO A 49 -1.71 6.61 1.76
CA PRO A 49 -2.86 6.84 2.64
C PRO A 49 -3.67 5.58 3.01
N LEU A 50 -3.71 4.56 2.16
CA LEU A 50 -4.31 3.27 2.50
C LEU A 50 -3.47 2.58 3.58
N VAL A 51 -2.15 2.53 3.39
CA VAL A 51 -1.22 1.94 4.38
C VAL A 51 -1.35 2.63 5.74
N SER A 52 -1.40 3.96 5.79
CA SER A 52 -1.60 4.70 7.03
C SER A 52 -2.91 4.32 7.73
N ARG A 53 -4.01 4.19 6.99
CA ARG A 53 -5.30 3.79 7.59
C ARG A 53 -5.32 2.34 8.09
N LEU A 54 -4.61 1.45 7.40
CA LEU A 54 -4.46 0.06 7.87
C LEU A 54 -3.69 0.00 9.19
N LEU A 55 -2.60 0.77 9.31
CA LEU A 55 -1.84 0.88 10.57
C LEU A 55 -2.68 1.48 11.70
N ASP A 56 -3.44 2.53 11.40
CA ASP A 56 -4.31 3.18 12.39
C ASP A 56 -5.43 2.26 12.86
N ALA A 57 -6.07 1.52 11.95
CA ALA A 57 -7.17 0.60 12.27
C ALA A 57 -6.75 -0.56 13.17
N LEU A 58 -5.47 -0.95 13.11
CA LEU A 58 -4.93 -2.03 13.93
C LEU A 58 -4.39 -1.53 15.28
N GLU A 59 -4.39 -0.21 15.51
CA GLU A 59 -3.86 0.45 16.71
C GLU A 59 -2.41 0.05 17.05
N LYS A 60 -1.65 -0.41 16.04
CA LYS A 60 -0.30 -0.94 16.20
C LYS A 60 0.73 0.09 15.75
N GLN A 61 1.15 0.97 16.66
CA GLN A 61 2.16 2.01 16.37
C GLN A 61 3.61 1.62 16.73
N ASP A 62 3.83 0.47 17.37
CA ASP A 62 5.14 0.07 17.93
C ASP A 62 6.06 -0.68 16.95
N PHE A 63 5.95 -0.44 15.64
CA PHE A 63 6.81 -1.08 14.62
C PHE A 63 7.69 -0.04 13.90
N PRO A 64 8.63 0.65 14.59
CA PRO A 64 9.42 1.69 13.95
C PRO A 64 10.29 1.10 12.84
N GLY A 65 9.92 1.37 11.58
CA GLY A 65 10.64 1.02 10.36
C GLY A 65 10.47 -0.42 9.86
N VAL A 66 10.25 -1.40 10.75
CA VAL A 66 10.15 -2.81 10.34
C VAL A 66 8.97 -3.05 9.40
N PHE A 67 7.82 -2.45 9.70
CA PHE A 67 6.64 -2.55 8.85
C PHE A 67 6.93 -2.02 7.43
N ASP A 68 7.62 -0.88 7.32
CA ASP A 68 7.89 -0.28 6.02
C ASP A 68 8.88 -1.11 5.19
N TYR A 69 9.85 -1.77 5.84
CA TYR A 69 10.75 -2.73 5.17
C TYR A 69 10.06 -4.03 4.77
N GLU A 70 9.09 -4.53 5.55
CA GLU A 70 8.43 -5.81 5.30
C GLU A 70 7.16 -5.70 4.44
N VAL A 71 6.55 -4.52 4.35
CA VAL A 71 5.30 -4.30 3.63
C VAL A 71 5.40 -3.18 2.61
N SER A 72 5.75 -1.95 3.02
CA SER A 72 5.73 -0.77 2.12
C SER A 72 6.74 -0.89 0.97
N SER A 73 7.98 -1.31 1.25
CA SER A 73 9.00 -1.52 0.22
C SER A 73 8.70 -2.74 -0.67
N PRO A 74 8.35 -3.91 -0.13
CA PRO A 74 7.91 -5.04 -0.96
C PRO A 74 6.71 -4.74 -1.86
N PHE A 75 5.76 -3.89 -1.41
CA PHE A 75 4.67 -3.40 -2.26
C PHE A 75 5.22 -2.58 -3.42
N GLY A 76 6.16 -1.67 -3.12
CA GLY A 76 6.86 -0.86 -4.10
C GLY A 76 7.50 -1.69 -5.22
N LYS A 77 8.19 -2.75 -4.82
CA LYS A 77 8.84 -3.67 -5.74
C LYS A 77 7.82 -4.47 -6.56
N TRP A 78 6.80 -5.03 -5.93
CA TRP A 78 5.74 -5.76 -6.61
C TRP A 78 5.03 -4.89 -7.65
N PHE A 79 4.77 -3.63 -7.33
CA PHE A 79 4.19 -2.65 -8.25
C PHE A 79 5.09 -2.42 -9.46
N GLY A 80 6.40 -2.25 -9.24
CA GLY A 80 7.38 -2.12 -10.32
C GLY A 80 7.47 -3.37 -11.20
N ASP A 81 7.51 -4.55 -10.60
CA ASP A 81 7.49 -5.82 -11.33
C ASP A 81 6.23 -5.93 -12.20
N TYR A 82 5.07 -5.49 -11.69
CA TYR A 82 3.82 -5.44 -12.46
C TYR A 82 3.92 -4.51 -13.67
N ILE A 83 4.47 -3.30 -13.50
CA ILE A 83 4.70 -2.36 -14.60
C ILE A 83 5.60 -2.99 -15.66
N LEU A 84 6.69 -3.65 -15.27
CA LEU A 84 7.61 -4.28 -16.22
C LEU A 84 6.95 -5.40 -17.03
N GLU A 85 6.02 -6.13 -16.43
CA GLU A 85 5.29 -7.21 -17.10
C GLU A 85 4.14 -6.71 -17.99
N HIS A 86 3.43 -5.67 -17.57
CA HIS A 86 2.16 -5.25 -18.19
C HIS A 86 2.20 -3.88 -18.88
N GLY A 87 3.23 -3.08 -18.62
CA GLY A 87 3.36 -1.70 -19.12
C GLY A 87 2.39 -0.69 -18.48
N ASP A 88 1.72 -1.06 -17.39
CA ASP A 88 0.71 -0.22 -16.72
C ASP A 88 0.67 -0.48 -15.20
N GLU A 89 -0.12 0.32 -14.47
CA GLU A 89 -0.33 0.12 -13.03
C GLU A 89 -1.16 -1.15 -12.77
N PRO A 90 -0.92 -1.85 -11.64
CA PRO A 90 -1.82 -2.88 -11.19
C PRO A 90 -3.22 -2.33 -10.97
N PRO A 91 -4.28 -3.10 -11.33
CA PRO A 91 -5.64 -2.77 -10.97
C PRO A 91 -5.75 -2.48 -9.47
N LYS A 92 -6.52 -1.47 -9.10
CA LYS A 92 -6.71 -1.07 -7.69
C LYS A 92 -7.12 -2.24 -6.80
N GLN A 93 -7.95 -3.14 -7.31
CA GLN A 93 -8.38 -4.35 -6.60
C GLN A 93 -7.20 -5.26 -6.26
N ASP A 94 -6.27 -5.45 -7.18
CA ASP A 94 -5.09 -6.30 -7.00
C ASP A 94 -4.12 -5.65 -6.02
N ALA A 95 -3.90 -4.34 -6.13
CA ALA A 95 -3.08 -3.59 -5.18
C ALA A 95 -3.65 -3.62 -3.76
N CYS A 96 -4.97 -3.44 -3.60
CA CYS A 96 -5.62 -3.55 -2.30
C CYS A 96 -5.54 -4.97 -1.73
N SER A 97 -5.73 -5.99 -2.58
CA SER A 97 -5.67 -7.40 -2.19
C SER A 97 -4.26 -7.82 -1.78
N TRP A 98 -3.24 -7.30 -2.47
CA TRP A 98 -1.84 -7.50 -2.12
C TRP A 98 -1.54 -6.87 -0.76
N LEU A 99 -1.88 -5.59 -0.58
CA LEU A 99 -1.63 -4.88 0.67
C LEU A 99 -2.36 -5.52 1.85
N SER A 100 -3.62 -5.92 1.69
CA SER A 100 -4.36 -6.58 2.76
C SER A 100 -3.69 -7.88 3.20
N LYS A 101 -3.24 -8.69 2.24
CA LYS A 101 -2.59 -9.98 2.50
C LYS A 101 -1.26 -9.81 3.23
N GLU A 102 -0.44 -8.85 2.80
CA GLU A 102 0.89 -8.65 3.39
C GLU A 102 0.80 -7.96 4.76
N VAL A 103 -0.16 -7.05 4.95
CA VAL A 103 -0.46 -6.48 6.27
C VAL A 103 -0.98 -7.54 7.24
N GLU A 104 -1.93 -8.37 6.81
CA GLU A 104 -2.43 -9.51 7.60
C GLU A 104 -1.28 -10.45 7.97
N SER A 105 -0.46 -10.82 7.00
CA SER A 105 0.69 -11.69 7.21
C SER A 105 1.66 -11.09 8.24
N PHE A 106 1.98 -9.80 8.12
CA PHE A 106 2.85 -9.07 9.06
C PHE A 106 2.35 -9.11 10.50
N PHE A 107 1.05 -8.84 10.71
CA PHE A 107 0.51 -8.77 12.07
C PHE A 107 0.22 -10.15 12.69
N THR A 108 0.11 -11.20 11.87
CA THR A 108 -0.18 -12.56 12.31
C THR A 108 1.06 -13.48 12.36
N GLN A 109 2.27 -12.95 12.14
CA GLN A 109 3.52 -13.75 12.18
C GLN A 109 3.81 -14.38 13.56
N LYS A 110 3.29 -13.80 14.65
CA LYS A 110 3.46 -14.32 16.02
C LYS A 110 2.29 -15.21 16.40
N GLU A 111 2.48 -16.11 17.36
CA GLU A 111 1.37 -16.91 17.90
C GLU A 111 0.28 -15.98 18.47
N MET A 112 -0.83 -15.88 17.73
CA MET A 112 -2.03 -15.14 18.11
C MET A 112 -3.16 -16.11 18.37
N THR A 113 -4.13 -15.69 19.18
CA THR A 113 -5.37 -16.44 19.38
C THR A 113 -6.31 -16.24 18.18
N ALA A 114 -7.18 -17.21 17.92
CA ALA A 114 -8.16 -17.11 16.83
C ALA A 114 -9.05 -15.85 16.88
N PRO A 115 -9.51 -15.37 18.07
CA PRO A 115 -10.23 -14.10 18.17
C PRO A 115 -9.40 -12.89 17.72
N GLU A 116 -8.13 -12.79 18.10
CA GLU A 116 -7.27 -11.65 17.72
C GLU A 116 -7.03 -11.62 16.21
N VAL A 117 -6.84 -12.79 15.59
CA VAL A 117 -6.72 -12.90 14.12
C VAL A 117 -8.01 -12.44 13.44
N ALA A 118 -9.18 -12.84 13.96
CA ALA A 118 -10.46 -12.42 13.40
C ALA A 118 -10.69 -10.90 13.49
N GLU A 119 -10.24 -10.26 14.57
CA GLU A 119 -10.28 -8.80 14.73
C GLU A 119 -9.40 -8.09 13.70
N ILE A 120 -8.17 -8.58 13.47
CA ILE A 120 -7.29 -8.05 12.41
C ILE A 120 -7.96 -8.15 11.04
N HIS A 121 -8.51 -9.32 10.70
CA HIS A 121 -9.16 -9.54 9.41
C HIS A 121 -10.35 -8.59 9.20
N ALA A 122 -11.17 -8.40 10.24
CA ALA A 122 -12.32 -7.51 10.18
C ALA A 122 -11.89 -6.05 9.95
N ALA A 123 -10.87 -5.57 10.68
CA ALA A 123 -10.35 -4.21 10.54
C ALA A 123 -9.75 -3.96 9.15
N ILE A 124 -8.94 -4.90 8.63
CA ILE A 124 -8.36 -4.80 7.28
C ILE A 124 -9.47 -4.78 6.22
N HIS A 125 -10.44 -5.69 6.32
CA HIS A 125 -11.55 -5.78 5.38
C HIS A 125 -12.37 -4.49 5.34
N GLU A 126 -12.67 -3.87 6.48
CA GLU A 126 -13.41 -2.61 6.55
C GLU A 126 -12.67 -1.46 5.84
N VAL A 127 -11.36 -1.31 6.11
CA VAL A 127 -10.53 -0.26 5.50
C VAL A 127 -10.43 -0.46 3.98
N VAL A 128 -10.22 -1.69 3.53
CA VAL A 128 -10.09 -2.04 2.10
C VAL A 128 -11.42 -1.89 1.36
N ALA A 129 -12.53 -2.34 1.94
CA ALA A 129 -13.85 -2.16 1.36
C ALA A 129 -14.18 -0.66 1.15
N THR A 130 -13.80 0.17 2.13
CA THR A 130 -13.93 1.63 2.01
C THR A 130 -13.07 2.18 0.87
N GLU A 131 -11.83 1.71 0.73
CA GLU A 131 -10.92 2.16 -0.32
C GLU A 131 -11.37 1.77 -1.73
N LEU A 132 -11.96 0.58 -1.89
CA LEU A 132 -12.50 0.13 -3.17
C LEU A 132 -13.81 0.88 -3.52
N ALA A 133 -14.60 1.27 -2.52
CA ALA A 133 -15.84 2.02 -2.75
C ALA A 133 -15.59 3.47 -3.24
N THR A 134 -14.56 4.16 -2.74
CA THR A 134 -14.24 5.55 -3.13
C THR A 134 -13.81 5.68 -4.61
N ALA A 135 -13.28 4.62 -5.21
CA ALA A 135 -12.93 4.60 -6.63
C ALA A 135 -14.17 4.63 -7.55
N SER A 136 -15.29 4.06 -7.10
CA SER A 136 -16.53 3.98 -7.90
C SER A 136 -17.25 5.33 -8.04
N THR A 137 -16.93 6.32 -7.20
CA THR A 137 -17.56 7.66 -7.21
C THR A 137 -16.81 8.71 -8.04
N SER A 138 -15.58 8.43 -8.49
CA SER A 138 -14.76 9.39 -9.27
C SER A 138 -15.05 9.38 -10.78
N GLY A 139 -15.90 8.45 -11.26
CA GLY A 139 -16.22 8.26 -12.68
C GLY A 139 -17.24 9.24 -13.27
N MET A 140 -17.80 10.18 -12.51
CA MET A 140 -18.76 11.16 -13.03
C MET A 140 -18.03 12.47 -13.36
N LYS A 141 -17.42 12.52 -14.55
CA LYS A 141 -16.92 13.76 -15.13
C LYS A 141 -18.11 14.59 -15.65
N PRO A 142 -18.18 15.91 -15.40
CA PRO A 142 -19.20 16.79 -15.97
C PRO A 142 -19.11 16.88 -17.49
#